data_AF-A0AAN9R030-F1
#
_entry.id   AF-A0AAN9R030-F1
#
_cell.length_a   1.000
_cell.length_b   1.000
_cell.length_c   1.000
_cell.angle_alpha   90.00
_cell.angle_beta   90.00
_cell.angle_gamma   90.00
#
_symmetry.space_group_name_H-M   'P 1'
#
loop_
_entity.id
_entity.type
_entity.pdbx_description
1 polymer ?
#
loop_
_entity_poly.entity_id
_entity_poly.type
_entity_poly.pdbx_seq_one_letter_code
_entity_poly.pdbx_strand_id
1 'polypeptide(L)'
;MGGIGKTTIAKALFAKCFAQYDTACFLENGTDEVEGITLDLSQIVDLHLSADTFNRMPNLRFLQLYVPTSKISRVVYLHRTDLEAFSDELRYLEWNGFPFKSLPPTFCAKFLVQIYMPHSHVEELWQGTQDLANLERIVLSQCRQLMKLPDFSRASRLKWLDLSYCVSLCDLHPSILSLDTLDTLILYWCIKLKSIKSEKNLRSLNYVGIYACRSLEEFSLSSDLITYLDLSLTRSEILHLSIRGLRNLRKLYLDGSRVKNLPDELSCLTSLEELRVSNSTQVINKPKLHVLFDGLRSLRTLYLENCSSLCELPDNISLLSSLHELRLNGTSVESLPADIKHLQVLEILSLKNCSKLQCLPELPQSILQLHADNCTSLTTVSTLRTFAAHMKREDLHISFKNCTKLDVHSLNCIMEDAHLGMIGSACHYVLLGGISHQSVRVCLPGSRVPTQFTSRTTESSISIKLTSCPNVLGYFFSVVLFCPLHTKINEMGEIFCQLYLGDSTTAKVLIRRSRYEINLDLSSDHVFVWYDTFPLGRIFGKGPVSFEFGVFTDTAKHDGLIIMKECGVHPLCVSELDSFPGYNKLCSELEASKLKSEFRRNASLMVMGKRFNSKEFIFRTPRQTGIRKYTT
;
A
#
# COMPACT_ATOMS: atom_id res chain seq x y z
N MET A 1 26.34 -53.66 58.59
CA MET A 1 26.70 -52.38 57.94
C MET A 1 25.73 -52.16 56.81
N GLY A 2 24.81 -51.20 56.99
CA GLY A 2 23.63 -51.01 56.14
C GLY A 2 23.99 -50.48 54.76
N GLY A 3 23.43 -51.12 53.73
CA GLY A 3 23.57 -50.73 52.34
C GLY A 3 22.97 -49.34 52.12
N ILE A 4 23.74 -48.48 51.47
CA ILE A 4 23.28 -47.19 50.96
C ILE A 4 22.20 -47.52 49.92
N GLY A 5 20.93 -47.29 50.28
CA GLY A 5 19.80 -47.55 49.41
C GLY A 5 19.91 -46.78 48.10
N LYS A 6 19.45 -47.39 46.99
CA LYS A 6 19.43 -46.80 45.64
C LYS A 6 18.87 -45.36 45.63
N THR A 7 17.97 -45.04 46.56
CA THR A 7 17.38 -43.72 46.81
C THR A 7 18.38 -42.65 47.25
N THR A 8 19.40 -43.02 48.04
CA THR A 8 20.42 -42.09 48.52
C THR A 8 21.42 -41.74 47.42
N ILE A 9 21.78 -42.72 46.58
CA ILE A 9 22.63 -42.50 45.39
C ILE A 9 21.88 -41.65 44.35
N ALA A 10 20.58 -41.93 44.12
CA ALA A 10 19.74 -41.12 43.24
C ALA A 10 19.60 -39.67 43.72
N LYS A 11 19.38 -39.44 45.02
CA LYS A 11 19.35 -38.08 45.59
C LYS A 11 20.69 -37.35 45.47
N ALA A 12 21.81 -38.06 45.68
CA ALA A 12 23.15 -37.47 45.55
C ALA A 12 23.50 -37.14 44.09
N LEU A 13 23.11 -37.99 43.14
CA LEU A 13 23.26 -37.73 41.70
C LEU A 13 22.37 -36.58 41.24
N PHE A 14 21.10 -36.56 41.65
CA PHE A 14 20.17 -35.47 41.35
C PHE A 14 20.72 -34.14 41.90
N ALA A 15 21.13 -34.06 43.16
CA ALA A 15 21.71 -32.85 43.73
C ALA A 15 22.99 -32.37 43.02
N LYS A 16 23.73 -33.28 42.35
CA LYS A 16 24.97 -32.96 41.64
C LYS A 16 24.75 -32.54 40.18
N CYS A 17 23.69 -33.02 39.54
CA CYS A 17 23.38 -32.77 38.13
C CYS A 17 22.20 -31.82 37.91
N PHE A 18 21.36 -31.56 38.91
CA PHE A 18 20.10 -30.80 38.78
C PHE A 18 20.29 -29.40 38.19
N ALA A 19 21.38 -28.71 38.52
CA ALA A 19 21.69 -27.40 37.93
C ALA A 19 21.86 -27.43 36.39
N GLN A 20 22.14 -28.60 35.79
CA GLN A 20 22.19 -28.79 34.34
C GLN A 20 20.79 -29.01 33.72
N TYR A 21 19.79 -29.34 34.54
CA TYR A 21 18.41 -29.64 34.15
C TYR A 21 17.40 -28.64 34.70
N ASP A 22 17.84 -27.59 35.39
CA ASP A 22 17.00 -26.55 36.01
C ASP A 22 16.16 -25.76 34.98
N THR A 23 16.49 -25.91 33.69
CA THR A 23 15.77 -25.32 32.55
C THR A 23 15.13 -26.35 31.61
N ALA A 24 15.20 -27.64 31.97
CA ALA A 24 14.67 -28.75 31.20
C ALA A 24 13.32 -29.23 31.78
N CYS A 25 12.34 -29.46 30.92
CA CYS A 25 11.02 -29.97 31.33
C CYS A 25 10.90 -31.46 31.00
N PHE A 26 10.43 -32.26 31.96
CA PHE A 26 10.16 -33.70 31.81
C PHE A 26 8.64 -33.95 31.95
N LEU A 27 8.06 -34.65 30.99
CA LEU A 27 6.66 -35.11 31.03
C LEU A 27 6.63 -36.61 31.42
N GLU A 28 6.90 -36.95 32.68
CA GLU A 28 7.01 -38.36 33.11
C GLU A 28 5.81 -38.90 33.93
N ASN A 29 4.94 -38.01 34.44
CA ASN A 29 3.84 -38.35 35.38
C ASN A 29 2.44 -38.29 34.73
N GLY A 30 2.28 -38.78 33.50
CA GLY A 30 0.97 -38.89 32.86
C GLY A 30 0.05 -39.89 33.58
N THR A 31 -1.22 -39.54 33.77
CA THR A 31 -2.28 -40.44 34.26
C THR A 31 -3.48 -40.41 33.29
N ASP A 32 -4.41 -41.35 33.46
CA ASP A 32 -5.66 -41.41 32.69
C ASP A 32 -6.65 -40.29 33.01
N GLU A 33 -6.46 -39.56 34.12
CA GLU A 33 -7.23 -38.35 34.45
C GLU A 33 -6.84 -37.13 33.60
N VAL A 34 -5.69 -37.15 32.91
CA VAL A 34 -5.19 -36.01 32.15
C VAL A 34 -5.89 -35.92 30.79
N GLU A 35 -6.81 -34.97 30.66
CA GLU A 35 -7.49 -34.67 29.38
C GLU A 35 -6.83 -33.54 28.57
N GLY A 36 -5.92 -32.77 29.15
CA GLY A 36 -5.33 -31.61 28.48
C GLY A 36 -3.94 -31.22 28.98
N ILE A 37 -3.06 -30.84 28.06
CA ILE A 37 -1.72 -30.32 28.32
C ILE A 37 -1.55 -29.01 27.54
N THR A 38 -1.11 -27.97 28.24
CA THR A 38 -0.64 -26.72 27.64
C THR A 38 0.73 -26.36 28.19
N LEU A 39 1.69 -26.10 27.30
CA LEU A 39 3.07 -25.79 27.64
C LEU A 39 3.62 -24.68 26.73
N ASP A 40 4.12 -23.61 27.35
CA ASP A 40 4.83 -22.53 26.67
C ASP A 40 6.31 -22.92 26.47
N LEU A 41 6.62 -23.35 25.25
CA LEU A 41 7.97 -23.74 24.84
C LEU A 41 8.98 -22.58 24.86
N SER A 42 8.54 -21.32 24.89
CA SER A 42 9.46 -20.17 24.97
C SER A 42 10.16 -20.01 26.32
N GLN A 43 9.66 -20.71 27.34
CA GLN A 43 10.21 -20.69 28.70
C GLN A 43 11.14 -21.87 28.96
N ILE A 44 11.22 -22.81 28.01
CA ILE A 44 11.91 -24.08 28.16
C ILE A 44 13.12 -24.08 27.25
N VAL A 45 14.28 -24.48 27.78
CA VAL A 45 15.50 -24.59 26.98
C VAL A 45 15.50 -25.92 26.22
N ASP A 46 15.30 -27.01 26.95
CA ASP A 46 15.24 -28.37 26.40
C ASP A 46 13.97 -29.10 26.88
N LEU A 47 13.26 -29.75 25.95
CA LEU A 47 12.11 -30.58 26.25
C LEU A 47 12.51 -32.04 26.07
N HIS A 48 12.46 -32.83 27.15
CA HIS A 48 12.76 -34.25 27.10
C HIS A 48 11.46 -35.06 27.13
N LEU A 49 11.23 -35.82 26.05
CA LEU A 49 10.10 -36.74 25.91
C LEU A 49 10.63 -38.16 25.73
N SER A 50 10.20 -39.09 26.59
CA SER A 50 10.36 -40.51 26.34
C SER A 50 9.39 -40.96 25.24
N ALA A 51 9.72 -42.04 24.54
CA ALA A 51 8.91 -42.60 23.45
C ALA A 51 7.46 -42.90 23.88
N ASP A 52 7.28 -43.34 25.13
CA ASP A 52 6.01 -43.72 25.76
C ASP A 52 5.30 -42.58 26.50
N THR A 53 5.80 -41.34 26.44
CA THR A 53 5.31 -40.20 27.24
C THR A 53 3.78 -40.07 27.19
N PHE A 54 3.20 -40.12 25.99
CA PHE A 54 1.76 -39.94 25.82
C PHE A 54 0.94 -41.23 26.00
N ASN A 55 1.57 -42.41 26.04
CA ASN A 55 0.88 -43.69 26.25
C ASN A 55 0.20 -43.76 27.62
N ARG A 56 0.72 -43.03 28.61
CA ARG A 56 0.18 -42.98 29.98
C ARG A 56 -1.02 -42.04 30.14
N MET A 57 -1.41 -41.32 29.08
CA MET A 57 -2.51 -40.35 29.06
C MET A 57 -3.53 -40.72 27.98
N PRO A 58 -4.19 -41.88 28.09
CA PRO A 58 -5.07 -42.41 27.05
C PRO A 58 -6.31 -41.54 26.79
N ASN A 59 -6.70 -40.67 27.73
CA ASN A 59 -7.85 -39.77 27.60
C ASN A 59 -7.47 -38.34 27.17
N LEU A 60 -6.24 -38.12 26.69
CA LEU A 60 -5.76 -36.80 26.30
C LEU A 60 -6.53 -36.26 25.08
N ARG A 61 -7.20 -35.12 25.24
CA ARG A 61 -8.01 -34.47 24.21
C ARG A 61 -7.37 -33.21 23.66
N PHE A 62 -6.56 -32.53 24.47
CA PHE A 62 -5.92 -31.27 24.11
C PHE A 62 -4.42 -31.36 24.35
N LEU A 63 -3.61 -31.23 23.31
CA LEU A 63 -2.17 -31.10 23.43
C LEU A 63 -1.73 -29.80 22.79
N GLN A 64 -1.14 -28.90 23.59
CA GLN A 64 -0.72 -27.59 23.15
C GLN A 64 0.71 -27.30 23.61
N LEU A 65 1.67 -27.46 22.71
CA LEU A 65 3.07 -27.13 22.91
C LEU A 65 3.42 -25.93 22.01
N TYR A 66 3.28 -24.72 22.56
CA TYR A 66 3.21 -23.48 21.78
C TYR A 66 4.34 -22.50 22.10
N VAL A 67 4.55 -21.53 21.22
CA VAL A 67 5.46 -20.39 21.40
C VAL A 67 4.65 -19.10 21.20
N PRO A 68 4.59 -18.17 22.18
CA PRO A 68 3.89 -16.90 22.04
C PRO A 68 4.39 -16.09 20.85
N THR A 69 3.47 -15.48 20.10
CA THR A 69 3.74 -14.68 18.89
C THR A 69 4.68 -13.48 19.12
N SER A 70 4.82 -13.01 20.36
CA SER A 70 5.72 -11.91 20.73
C SER A 70 7.18 -12.32 20.93
N LYS A 71 7.50 -13.62 20.88
CA LYS A 71 8.85 -14.16 21.14
C LYS A 71 9.39 -14.87 19.90
N ILE A 72 10.69 -14.70 19.64
CA ILE A 72 11.39 -15.44 18.58
C ILE A 72 11.44 -16.91 18.99
N SER A 73 11.01 -17.81 18.10
CA SER A 73 11.10 -19.26 18.27
C SER A 73 12.55 -19.64 18.57
N ARG A 74 12.87 -19.90 19.83
CA ARG A 74 14.06 -20.66 20.20
C ARG A 74 13.79 -22.09 19.76
N VAL A 75 14.69 -22.66 18.97
CA VAL A 75 14.61 -24.08 18.60
C VAL A 75 14.75 -24.86 19.90
N VAL A 76 13.65 -25.41 20.39
CA VAL A 76 13.69 -26.36 21.51
C VAL A 76 14.37 -27.61 20.96
N TYR A 77 15.53 -27.96 21.51
CA TYR A 77 16.21 -29.18 21.10
C TYR A 77 15.47 -30.37 21.72
N LEU A 78 14.75 -31.11 20.87
CA LEU A 78 14.14 -32.39 21.25
C LEU A 78 15.15 -33.52 20.99
N HIS A 79 15.46 -34.28 22.04
CA HIS A 79 16.31 -35.46 21.92
C HIS A 79 15.59 -36.51 21.06
N ARG A 80 16.29 -37.14 20.10
CA ARG A 80 15.70 -38.07 19.10
C ARG A 80 15.23 -39.39 19.73
N THR A 81 14.05 -39.39 20.33
CA THR A 81 13.29 -40.61 20.68
C THR A 81 12.03 -40.62 19.83
N ASP A 82 11.83 -41.64 19.00
CA ASP A 82 10.60 -41.80 18.23
C ASP A 82 9.39 -41.88 19.19
N LEU A 83 8.31 -41.15 18.91
CA LEU A 83 7.08 -41.22 19.70
C LEU A 83 6.25 -42.45 19.30
N GLU A 84 5.79 -43.23 20.28
CA GLU A 84 5.07 -44.49 20.03
C GLU A 84 3.60 -44.29 19.65
N ALA A 85 2.83 -43.55 20.46
CA ALA A 85 1.42 -43.28 20.20
C ALA A 85 0.95 -41.98 20.85
N PHE A 86 -0.11 -41.40 20.27
CA PHE A 86 -0.92 -40.37 20.89
C PHE A 86 -2.25 -40.97 21.36
N SER A 87 -3.00 -40.25 22.20
CA SER A 87 -4.37 -40.64 22.54
C SER A 87 -5.29 -40.56 21.31
N ASP A 88 -6.14 -41.57 21.15
CA ASP A 88 -7.18 -41.61 20.11
C ASP A 88 -8.34 -40.63 20.39
N GLU A 89 -8.42 -40.06 21.60
CA GLU A 89 -9.42 -39.06 22.01
C GLU A 89 -9.01 -37.62 21.68
N LEU A 90 -7.85 -37.43 21.02
CA LEU A 90 -7.33 -36.11 20.65
C LEU A 90 -8.30 -35.33 19.77
N ARG A 91 -8.55 -34.08 20.18
CA ARG A 91 -9.39 -33.09 19.48
C ARG A 91 -8.57 -31.92 18.98
N TYR A 92 -7.52 -31.56 19.72
CA TYR A 92 -6.66 -30.43 19.41
C TYR A 92 -5.20 -30.82 19.56
N LEU A 93 -4.43 -30.65 18.48
CA LEU A 93 -2.99 -30.86 18.47
C LEU A 93 -2.30 -29.58 18.00
N GLU A 94 -1.62 -28.90 18.92
CA GLU A 94 -0.70 -27.81 18.64
C GLU A 94 0.71 -28.18 19.06
N TRP A 95 1.64 -28.07 18.12
CA TRP A 95 3.05 -28.35 18.38
C TRP A 95 3.95 -27.50 17.47
N ASN A 96 4.45 -26.39 18.01
CA ASN A 96 5.38 -25.53 17.28
C ASN A 96 6.75 -26.21 17.17
N GLY A 97 7.24 -26.36 15.94
CA GLY A 97 8.53 -27.00 15.68
C GLY A 97 8.54 -28.50 15.96
N PHE A 98 7.45 -29.21 15.61
CA PHE A 98 7.39 -30.66 15.76
C PHE A 98 8.59 -31.35 15.08
N PRO A 99 9.37 -32.18 15.82
CA PRO A 99 10.71 -32.56 15.40
C PRO A 99 10.75 -33.78 14.47
N PHE A 100 9.66 -34.53 14.36
CA PHE A 100 9.63 -35.78 13.60
C PHE A 100 9.14 -35.57 12.17
N LYS A 101 9.51 -36.52 11.31
CA LYS A 101 9.18 -36.51 9.87
C LYS A 101 7.71 -36.78 9.59
N SER A 102 7.01 -37.45 10.49
CA SER A 102 5.58 -37.74 10.43
C SER A 102 5.01 -37.91 11.83
N LEU A 103 3.69 -37.85 11.95
CA LEU A 103 3.02 -38.35 13.15
C LEU A 103 3.22 -39.88 13.28
N PRO A 104 3.10 -40.44 14.50
CA PRO A 104 3.28 -41.87 14.75
C PRO A 104 2.38 -42.73 13.85
N PRO A 105 2.82 -43.92 13.40
CA PRO A 105 2.01 -44.80 12.55
C PRO A 105 0.68 -45.25 13.19
N THR A 106 0.61 -45.25 14.52
CA THR A 106 -0.55 -45.59 15.34
C THR A 106 -1.54 -44.44 15.51
N PHE A 107 -1.23 -43.25 14.99
CA PHE A 107 -2.06 -42.05 15.17
C PHE A 107 -3.48 -42.22 14.60
N CYS A 108 -4.48 -41.84 15.39
CA CYS A 108 -5.89 -41.82 15.01
C CYS A 108 -6.46 -40.40 15.00
N ALA A 109 -7.00 -39.95 13.86
CA ALA A 109 -7.56 -38.62 13.70
C ALA A 109 -9.09 -38.52 13.92
N LYS A 110 -9.74 -39.60 14.40
CA LYS A 110 -11.21 -39.75 14.42
C LYS A 110 -11.96 -38.59 15.10
N PHE A 111 -11.45 -38.10 16.24
CA PHE A 111 -12.05 -36.99 16.99
C PHE A 111 -11.33 -35.67 16.79
N LEU A 112 -10.31 -35.64 15.93
CA LEU A 112 -9.45 -34.49 15.74
C LEU A 112 -10.19 -33.37 15.02
N VAL A 113 -10.14 -32.17 15.59
CA VAL A 113 -10.76 -30.95 15.07
C VAL A 113 -9.71 -30.04 14.46
N GLN A 114 -8.54 -29.93 15.09
CA GLN A 114 -7.48 -29.03 14.63
C GLN A 114 -6.09 -29.63 14.78
N ILE A 115 -5.27 -29.38 13.76
CA ILE A 115 -3.81 -29.56 13.77
C ILE A 115 -3.15 -28.21 13.53
N TYR A 116 -2.24 -27.84 14.41
CA TYR A 116 -1.45 -26.62 14.31
C TYR A 116 0.02 -26.94 14.60
N MET A 117 0.82 -27.14 13.56
CA MET A 117 2.22 -27.56 13.72
C MET A 117 3.15 -26.72 12.84
N PRO A 118 3.21 -25.39 13.02
CA PRO A 118 4.07 -24.54 12.22
C PRO A 118 5.55 -24.81 12.51
N HIS A 119 6.41 -24.47 11.54
CA HIS A 119 7.88 -24.63 11.63
C HIS A 119 8.36 -26.07 11.83
N SER A 120 7.53 -27.07 11.54
CA SER A 120 7.85 -28.46 11.85
C SER A 120 8.68 -29.16 10.78
N HIS A 121 9.36 -30.24 11.16
CA HIS A 121 10.19 -31.09 10.31
C HIS A 121 9.41 -32.17 9.54
N VAL A 122 8.09 -32.04 9.51
CA VAL A 122 7.19 -32.99 8.85
C VAL A 122 7.46 -33.02 7.34
N GLU A 123 7.75 -34.23 6.84
CA GLU A 123 7.90 -34.56 5.41
C GLU A 123 6.56 -35.06 4.83
N GLU A 124 5.81 -35.83 5.63
CA GLU A 124 4.46 -36.36 5.37
C GLU A 124 3.68 -36.38 6.69
N LEU A 125 2.41 -35.97 6.69
CA LEU A 125 1.66 -35.78 7.94
C LEU A 125 1.43 -37.09 8.71
N TRP A 126 0.95 -38.13 8.03
CA TRP A 126 0.77 -39.50 8.54
C TRP A 126 0.64 -40.47 7.37
N GLN A 127 0.83 -41.76 7.65
CA GLN A 127 0.61 -42.84 6.70
C GLN A 127 -0.75 -43.51 6.92
N GLY A 128 -1.30 -44.09 5.86
CA GLY A 128 -2.58 -44.79 5.90
C GLY A 128 -3.81 -43.88 5.79
N THR A 129 -4.99 -44.49 5.79
CA THR A 129 -6.27 -43.77 5.70
C THR A 129 -6.79 -43.42 7.09
N GLN A 130 -7.15 -42.15 7.29
CA GLN A 130 -7.69 -41.64 8.55
C GLN A 130 -9.19 -41.35 8.45
N ASP A 131 -9.89 -41.38 9.58
CA ASP A 131 -11.23 -40.79 9.69
C ASP A 131 -11.08 -39.32 10.07
N LEU A 132 -11.50 -38.42 9.18
CA LEU A 132 -11.30 -36.98 9.29
C LEU A 132 -12.63 -36.22 9.42
N ALA A 133 -13.71 -36.92 9.79
CA ALA A 133 -15.07 -36.35 9.80
C ALA A 133 -15.23 -35.10 10.68
N ASN A 134 -14.38 -34.93 11.71
CA ASN A 134 -14.41 -33.80 12.63
C ASN A 134 -13.37 -32.71 12.34
N LEU A 135 -12.44 -32.95 11.41
CA LEU A 135 -11.30 -32.07 11.17
C LEU A 135 -11.76 -30.78 10.49
N GLU A 136 -11.50 -29.64 11.12
CA GLU A 136 -11.90 -28.31 10.64
C GLU A 136 -10.73 -27.43 10.20
N ARG A 137 -9.55 -27.59 10.81
CA ARG A 137 -8.38 -26.71 10.57
C ARG A 137 -7.06 -27.47 10.57
N ILE A 138 -6.23 -27.18 9.56
CA ILE A 138 -4.82 -27.58 9.51
C ILE A 138 -3.95 -26.36 9.26
N VAL A 139 -2.91 -26.19 10.08
CA VAL A 139 -1.84 -25.21 9.88
C VAL A 139 -0.50 -25.91 9.93
N LEU A 140 0.21 -25.93 8.80
CA LEU A 140 1.56 -26.49 8.63
C LEU A 140 2.51 -25.43 8.05
N SER A 141 2.26 -24.15 8.35
CA SER A 141 3.06 -23.05 7.84
C SER A 141 4.53 -23.21 8.23
N GLN A 142 5.46 -22.95 7.31
CA GLN A 142 6.90 -23.11 7.46
C GLN A 142 7.38 -24.55 7.68
N CYS A 143 6.56 -25.57 7.39
CA CYS A 143 7.02 -26.95 7.23
C CYS A 143 7.81 -27.10 5.92
N ARG A 144 9.07 -26.65 5.93
CA ARG A 144 9.92 -26.53 4.73
C ARG A 144 10.24 -27.87 4.06
N GLN A 145 10.14 -28.97 4.81
CA GLN A 145 10.42 -30.33 4.34
C GLN A 145 9.16 -31.06 3.86
N LEU A 146 7.97 -30.48 4.02
CA LEU A 146 6.71 -31.11 3.62
C LEU A 146 6.68 -31.33 2.10
N MET A 147 6.62 -32.59 1.69
CA MET A 147 6.66 -32.99 0.27
C MET A 147 5.29 -33.38 -0.25
N LYS A 148 4.46 -34.01 0.59
CA LYS A 148 3.16 -34.57 0.21
C LYS A 148 2.13 -34.34 1.31
N LEU A 149 0.87 -34.25 0.88
CA LEU A 149 -0.29 -34.16 1.76
C LEU A 149 -1.09 -35.47 1.70
N PRO A 150 -1.75 -35.86 2.80
CA PRO A 150 -2.63 -37.04 2.81
C PRO A 150 -3.92 -36.77 2.03
N ASP A 151 -4.70 -37.83 1.82
CA ASP A 151 -6.03 -37.69 1.24
C ASP A 151 -7.03 -37.09 2.24
N PHE A 152 -7.59 -35.93 1.89
CA PHE A 152 -8.63 -35.23 2.64
C PHE A 152 -10.06 -35.51 2.17
N SER A 153 -10.30 -36.53 1.33
CA SER A 153 -11.65 -36.86 0.82
C SER A 153 -12.69 -37.10 1.92
N ARG A 154 -12.26 -37.59 3.09
CA ARG A 154 -13.11 -37.83 4.27
C ARG A 154 -13.21 -36.62 5.22
N ALA A 155 -12.50 -35.53 4.95
CA ALA A 155 -12.46 -34.34 5.80
C ALA A 155 -13.65 -33.41 5.53
N SER A 156 -14.86 -33.93 5.74
CA SER A 156 -16.13 -33.26 5.36
C SER A 156 -16.44 -31.95 6.08
N ARG A 157 -15.63 -31.56 7.09
CA ARG A 157 -15.76 -30.30 7.84
C ARG A 157 -14.55 -29.39 7.70
N LEU A 158 -13.56 -29.74 6.88
CA LEU A 158 -12.33 -28.97 6.76
C LEU A 158 -12.64 -27.61 6.13
N LYS A 159 -12.31 -26.54 6.86
CA LYS A 159 -12.56 -25.14 6.48
C LYS A 159 -11.28 -24.38 6.22
N TRP A 160 -10.19 -24.70 6.92
CA TRP A 160 -8.97 -23.90 6.90
C TRP A 160 -7.74 -24.78 6.67
N LEU A 161 -6.96 -24.44 5.64
CA LEU A 161 -5.67 -25.08 5.35
C LEU A 161 -4.60 -24.03 5.06
N ASP A 162 -3.58 -23.97 5.91
CA ASP A 162 -2.42 -23.09 5.73
C ASP A 162 -1.13 -23.91 5.56
N LEU A 163 -0.50 -23.75 4.39
CA LEU A 163 0.74 -24.39 3.98
C LEU A 163 1.79 -23.36 3.58
N SER A 164 1.66 -22.12 4.06
CA SER A 164 2.58 -21.03 3.74
C SER A 164 4.03 -21.43 4.01
N TYR A 165 4.97 -21.09 3.14
CA TYR A 165 6.39 -21.42 3.22
C TYR A 165 6.72 -22.92 3.23
N CYS A 166 5.82 -23.79 2.79
CA CYS A 166 6.13 -25.19 2.46
C CYS A 166 6.90 -25.26 1.13
N VAL A 167 8.19 -24.91 1.17
CA VAL A 167 9.04 -24.75 -0.02
C VAL A 167 9.32 -26.05 -0.79
N SER A 168 9.13 -27.20 -0.15
CA SER A 168 9.33 -28.53 -0.77
C SER A 168 8.07 -29.12 -1.40
N LEU A 169 6.90 -28.53 -1.15
CA LEU A 169 5.62 -29.00 -1.65
C LEU A 169 5.53 -28.79 -3.17
N CYS A 170 5.37 -29.89 -3.91
CA CYS A 170 5.30 -29.86 -5.38
C CYS A 170 3.87 -29.76 -5.92
N ASP A 171 2.92 -30.42 -5.25
CA ASP A 171 1.54 -30.56 -5.70
C ASP A 171 0.58 -30.57 -4.50
N LEU A 172 -0.64 -30.09 -4.71
CA LEU A 172 -1.74 -30.27 -3.77
C LEU A 172 -2.46 -31.58 -4.05
N HIS A 173 -2.86 -32.29 -2.99
CA HIS A 173 -3.70 -33.47 -3.16
C HIS A 173 -5.07 -33.04 -3.74
N PRO A 174 -5.59 -33.69 -4.80
CA PRO A 174 -6.80 -33.24 -5.50
C PRO A 174 -8.04 -33.14 -4.60
N SER A 175 -8.13 -33.96 -3.56
CA SER A 175 -9.27 -33.92 -2.65
C SER A 175 -9.44 -32.58 -1.93
N ILE A 176 -8.36 -31.83 -1.67
CA ILE A 176 -8.43 -30.47 -1.08
C ILE A 176 -9.29 -29.55 -1.95
N LEU A 177 -9.08 -29.59 -3.26
CA LEU A 177 -9.76 -28.75 -4.24
C LEU A 177 -11.12 -29.33 -4.67
N SER A 178 -11.62 -30.34 -3.96
CA SER A 178 -12.95 -30.93 -4.14
C SER A 178 -13.90 -30.69 -2.95
N LEU A 179 -13.36 -30.20 -1.82
CA LEU A 179 -14.09 -29.97 -0.58
C LEU A 179 -15.02 -28.77 -0.69
N ASP A 180 -16.33 -29.00 -0.53
CA ASP A 180 -17.32 -27.92 -0.53
C ASP A 180 -17.26 -27.04 0.73
N THR A 181 -16.61 -27.52 1.81
CA THR A 181 -16.51 -26.82 3.09
C THR A 181 -15.27 -25.94 3.22
N LEU A 182 -14.29 -26.09 2.33
CA LEU A 182 -13.04 -25.34 2.41
C LEU A 182 -13.34 -23.85 2.20
N ASP A 183 -13.05 -23.05 3.22
CA ASP A 183 -13.27 -21.60 3.25
C ASP A 183 -12.00 -20.83 2.96
N THR A 184 -10.87 -21.28 3.51
CA THR A 184 -9.58 -20.60 3.44
C THR A 184 -8.47 -21.57 3.04
N LEU A 185 -7.74 -21.24 1.98
CA LEU A 185 -6.54 -21.95 1.51
C LEU A 185 -5.36 -20.99 1.39
N ILE A 186 -4.28 -21.22 2.14
CA ILE A 186 -3.10 -20.33 2.16
C ILE A 186 -1.85 -21.10 1.73
N LEU A 187 -1.18 -20.59 0.69
CA LEU A 187 -0.08 -21.25 -0.04
C LEU A 187 1.10 -20.29 -0.30
N TYR A 188 1.22 -19.21 0.47
CA TYR A 188 2.26 -18.20 0.27
C TYR A 188 3.65 -18.83 0.23
N TRP A 189 4.52 -18.38 -0.66
CA TRP A 189 5.90 -18.86 -0.74
C TRP A 189 6.06 -20.39 -0.92
N CYS A 190 5.05 -21.11 -1.42
CA CYS A 190 5.19 -22.48 -1.91
C CYS A 190 5.96 -22.50 -3.25
N ILE A 191 7.27 -22.32 -3.20
CA ILE A 191 8.10 -22.04 -4.38
C ILE A 191 8.24 -23.21 -5.37
N LYS A 192 7.95 -24.46 -4.98
CA LYS A 192 7.97 -25.64 -5.86
C LYS A 192 6.58 -26.07 -6.35
N LEU A 193 5.50 -25.47 -5.83
CA LEU A 193 4.14 -25.83 -6.20
C LEU A 193 3.90 -25.50 -7.68
N LYS A 194 3.48 -26.49 -8.47
CA LYS A 194 3.39 -26.38 -9.92
C LYS A 194 2.01 -26.02 -10.45
N SER A 195 0.96 -26.58 -9.86
CA SER A 195 -0.41 -26.39 -10.33
C SER A 195 -1.41 -26.27 -9.19
N ILE A 196 -2.41 -25.41 -9.39
CA ILE A 196 -3.60 -25.33 -8.55
C ILE A 196 -4.79 -25.31 -9.50
N LYS A 197 -5.49 -26.44 -9.58
CA LYS A 197 -6.61 -26.59 -10.52
C LYS A 197 -7.80 -27.30 -9.90
N SER A 198 -8.98 -26.76 -10.13
CA SER A 198 -10.26 -27.40 -9.86
C SER A 198 -11.24 -27.14 -10.99
N GLU A 199 -11.93 -28.19 -11.43
CA GLU A 199 -13.06 -28.07 -12.35
C GLU A 199 -14.37 -27.76 -11.62
N LYS A 200 -14.37 -27.89 -10.28
CA LYS A 200 -15.54 -27.67 -9.43
C LYS A 200 -15.61 -26.22 -8.99
N ASN A 201 -16.83 -25.69 -8.89
CA ASN A 201 -17.05 -24.42 -8.21
C ASN A 201 -17.02 -24.63 -6.69
N LEU A 202 -16.03 -24.06 -6.02
CA LEU A 202 -15.81 -24.20 -4.58
C LEU A 202 -16.70 -23.23 -3.80
N ARG A 203 -17.89 -23.71 -3.42
CA ARG A 203 -19.00 -22.88 -2.93
C ARG A 203 -18.72 -22.11 -1.64
N SER A 204 -17.86 -22.64 -0.77
CA SER A 204 -17.50 -22.00 0.51
C SER A 204 -16.17 -21.27 0.46
N LEU A 205 -15.37 -21.41 -0.62
CA LEU A 205 -14.01 -20.89 -0.67
C LEU A 205 -14.02 -19.37 -0.79
N ASN A 206 -13.78 -18.69 0.32
CA ASN A 206 -13.80 -17.24 0.44
C ASN A 206 -12.40 -16.65 0.23
N TYR A 207 -11.36 -17.36 0.63
CA TYR A 207 -9.99 -16.86 0.59
C TYR A 207 -8.99 -17.85 0.02
N VAL A 208 -8.18 -17.35 -0.93
CA VAL A 208 -7.04 -18.09 -1.48
C VAL A 208 -5.81 -17.19 -1.43
N GLY A 209 -4.86 -17.54 -0.56
CA GLY A 209 -3.59 -16.84 -0.42
C GLY A 209 -2.52 -17.47 -1.31
N ILE A 210 -2.27 -16.90 -2.49
CA ILE A 210 -1.19 -17.31 -3.39
C ILE A 210 -0.29 -16.10 -3.59
N TYR A 211 0.97 -16.18 -3.19
CA TYR A 211 1.92 -15.08 -3.38
C TYR A 211 3.31 -15.67 -3.40
N ALA A 212 4.13 -15.26 -4.36
CA ALA A 212 5.50 -15.76 -4.52
C ALA A 212 5.59 -17.30 -4.66
N CYS A 213 4.57 -17.94 -5.25
CA CYS A 213 4.63 -19.34 -5.69
C CYS A 213 5.39 -19.42 -7.02
N ARG A 214 6.71 -19.29 -6.93
CA ARG A 214 7.59 -19.05 -8.09
C ARG A 214 7.67 -20.19 -9.11
N SER A 215 7.10 -21.36 -8.86
CA SER A 215 7.01 -22.45 -9.86
C SER A 215 5.59 -22.75 -10.29
N LEU A 216 4.60 -21.96 -9.85
CA LEU A 216 3.20 -22.15 -10.22
C LEU A 216 3.04 -21.78 -11.69
N GLU A 217 2.76 -22.77 -12.53
CA GLU A 217 2.59 -22.64 -13.98
C GLU A 217 1.10 -22.54 -14.35
N GLU A 218 0.24 -23.25 -13.62
CA GLU A 218 -1.20 -23.32 -13.89
C GLU A 218 -2.02 -22.91 -12.66
N PHE A 219 -2.91 -21.93 -12.83
CA PHE A 219 -3.91 -21.54 -11.84
C PHE A 219 -5.31 -21.56 -12.47
N SER A 220 -6.20 -22.38 -11.91
CA SER A 220 -7.57 -22.54 -12.36
C SER A 220 -8.49 -22.86 -11.18
N LEU A 221 -9.20 -21.86 -10.67
CA LEU A 221 -10.19 -22.03 -9.62
C LEU A 221 -11.46 -21.23 -9.94
N SER A 222 -12.60 -21.73 -9.46
CA SER A 222 -13.89 -21.03 -9.50
C SER A 222 -14.47 -20.98 -8.09
N SER A 223 -14.94 -19.80 -7.70
CA SER A 223 -15.67 -19.57 -6.46
C SER A 223 -16.48 -18.28 -6.59
N ASP A 224 -17.71 -18.30 -6.07
CA ASP A 224 -18.58 -17.13 -6.00
C ASP A 224 -18.27 -16.22 -4.79
N LEU A 225 -17.37 -16.61 -3.88
CA LEU A 225 -17.10 -15.82 -2.66
C LEU A 225 -15.79 -15.06 -2.69
N ILE A 226 -14.82 -15.46 -3.53
CA ILE A 226 -13.50 -14.82 -3.59
C ILE A 226 -13.63 -13.38 -4.09
N THR A 227 -13.18 -12.44 -3.25
CA THR A 227 -13.15 -10.99 -3.56
C THR A 227 -11.74 -10.46 -3.81
N TYR A 228 -10.70 -11.17 -3.35
CA TYR A 228 -9.30 -10.80 -3.48
C TYR A 228 -8.50 -11.98 -4.00
N LEU A 229 -7.71 -11.77 -5.06
CA LEU A 229 -6.78 -12.75 -5.58
C LEU A 229 -5.45 -12.09 -5.91
N ASP A 230 -4.41 -12.53 -5.22
CA ASP A 230 -3.04 -12.21 -5.55
C ASP A 230 -2.42 -13.42 -6.27
N LEU A 231 -1.79 -13.20 -7.42
CA LEU A 231 -0.97 -14.17 -8.15
C LEU A 231 0.40 -13.56 -8.46
N SER A 232 0.80 -12.52 -7.72
CA SER A 232 2.06 -11.84 -7.90
C SER A 232 3.24 -12.77 -7.64
N LEU A 233 4.31 -12.58 -8.40
CA LEU A 233 5.55 -13.36 -8.33
C LEU A 233 5.36 -14.88 -8.59
N THR A 234 4.35 -15.25 -9.39
CA THR A 234 4.13 -16.61 -9.89
C THR A 234 4.75 -16.80 -11.29
N ARG A 235 4.97 -18.04 -11.71
CA ARG A 235 5.46 -18.37 -13.07
C ARG A 235 4.32 -18.64 -14.06
N SER A 236 3.08 -18.35 -13.70
CA SER A 236 1.93 -18.81 -14.46
C SER A 236 1.92 -18.11 -15.81
N GLU A 237 2.08 -18.87 -16.89
CA GLU A 237 2.11 -18.31 -18.24
C GLU A 237 0.71 -18.04 -18.78
N ILE A 238 -0.28 -18.79 -18.28
CA ILE A 238 -1.67 -18.78 -18.75
C ILE A 238 -2.58 -18.66 -17.54
N LEU A 239 -3.35 -17.57 -17.48
CA LEU A 239 -4.47 -17.46 -16.57
C LEU A 239 -5.69 -18.09 -17.26
N HIS A 240 -6.22 -19.18 -16.69
CA HIS A 240 -7.21 -20.04 -17.35
C HIS A 240 -8.61 -19.38 -17.42
N LEU A 241 -9.45 -19.84 -18.36
CA LEU A 241 -10.83 -19.34 -18.60
C LEU A 241 -11.75 -19.46 -17.36
N SER A 242 -11.37 -20.31 -16.39
CA SER A 242 -12.07 -20.49 -15.12
C SER A 242 -12.11 -19.22 -14.27
N ILE A 243 -11.25 -18.23 -14.56
CA ILE A 243 -11.32 -16.92 -13.89
C ILE A 243 -12.69 -16.24 -14.04
N ARG A 244 -13.44 -16.53 -15.12
CA ARG A 244 -14.84 -16.09 -15.29
C ARG A 244 -15.77 -16.50 -14.13
N GLY A 245 -15.39 -17.55 -13.40
CA GLY A 245 -16.11 -18.07 -12.25
C GLY A 245 -15.95 -17.20 -10.99
N LEU A 246 -14.96 -16.31 -10.94
CA LEU A 246 -14.69 -15.41 -9.81
C LEU A 246 -15.55 -14.14 -9.89
N ARG A 247 -16.87 -14.28 -9.98
CA ARG A 247 -17.81 -13.18 -10.32
C ARG A 247 -17.81 -12.01 -9.33
N ASN A 248 -17.44 -12.27 -8.09
CA ASN A 248 -17.37 -11.28 -7.01
C ASN A 248 -15.94 -10.75 -6.77
N LEU A 249 -14.98 -11.09 -7.65
CA LEU A 249 -13.61 -10.62 -7.53
C LEU A 249 -13.56 -9.10 -7.68
N ARG A 250 -13.03 -8.43 -6.65
CA ARG A 250 -12.85 -6.98 -6.59
C ARG A 250 -11.41 -6.58 -6.84
N LYS A 251 -10.44 -7.41 -6.43
CA LYS A 251 -9.01 -7.11 -6.54
C LYS A 251 -8.25 -8.27 -7.16
N LEU A 252 -7.48 -7.97 -8.21
CA LEU A 252 -6.62 -8.93 -8.90
C LEU A 252 -5.21 -8.37 -9.06
N TYR A 253 -4.22 -9.02 -8.45
CA TYR A 253 -2.81 -8.63 -8.54
C TYR A 253 -2.01 -9.68 -9.29
N LEU A 254 -1.28 -9.25 -10.32
CA LEU A 254 -0.48 -10.09 -11.21
C LEU A 254 0.97 -9.58 -11.29
N ASP A 255 1.44 -8.84 -10.28
CA ASP A 255 2.72 -8.13 -10.31
C ASP A 255 3.91 -9.09 -10.37
N GLY A 256 4.80 -8.89 -11.36
CA GLY A 256 5.97 -9.75 -11.56
C GLY A 256 5.62 -11.21 -11.92
N SER A 257 4.37 -11.48 -12.30
CA SER A 257 3.99 -12.77 -12.89
C SER A 257 4.56 -12.90 -14.31
N ARG A 258 4.74 -14.14 -14.76
CA ARG A 258 5.14 -14.45 -16.15
C ARG A 258 3.96 -14.75 -17.05
N VAL A 259 2.77 -14.22 -16.74
CA VAL A 259 1.61 -14.36 -17.61
C VAL A 259 2.06 -13.89 -18.99
N LYS A 260 1.75 -14.67 -20.02
CA LYS A 260 2.00 -14.33 -21.44
C LYS A 260 0.72 -13.83 -22.10
N ASN A 261 -0.42 -14.40 -21.70
CA ASN A 261 -1.74 -14.02 -22.18
C ASN A 261 -2.71 -13.86 -21.00
N LEU A 262 -3.33 -12.69 -20.90
CA LEU A 262 -4.54 -12.52 -20.11
C LEU A 262 -5.71 -13.09 -20.92
N PRO A 263 -6.64 -13.88 -20.35
CA PRO A 263 -7.83 -14.37 -21.06
C PRO A 263 -8.82 -13.23 -21.31
N ASP A 264 -9.60 -13.30 -22.38
CA ASP A 264 -10.63 -12.28 -22.70
C ASP A 264 -11.75 -12.30 -21.67
N GLU A 265 -11.96 -13.45 -21.03
CA GLU A 265 -12.90 -13.72 -19.95
C GLU A 265 -12.69 -12.85 -18.71
N LEU A 266 -11.52 -12.23 -18.54
CA LEU A 266 -11.32 -11.22 -17.51
C LEU A 266 -12.29 -10.04 -17.65
N SER A 267 -12.72 -9.72 -18.87
CA SER A 267 -13.76 -8.71 -19.12
C SER A 267 -15.10 -9.05 -18.44
N CYS A 268 -15.36 -10.34 -18.14
CA CYS A 268 -16.58 -10.76 -17.43
C CYS A 268 -16.57 -10.41 -15.94
N LEU A 269 -15.43 -9.99 -15.38
CA LEU A 269 -15.29 -9.60 -13.97
C LEU A 269 -15.82 -8.18 -13.73
N THR A 270 -17.13 -8.02 -13.90
CA THR A 270 -17.83 -6.73 -13.79
C THR A 270 -17.75 -6.09 -12.40
N SER A 271 -17.42 -6.88 -11.36
CA SER A 271 -17.21 -6.41 -9.98
C SER A 271 -15.77 -5.97 -9.68
N LEU A 272 -14.84 -6.10 -10.64
CA LEU A 272 -13.42 -5.81 -10.42
C LEU A 272 -13.21 -4.30 -10.24
N GLU A 273 -12.70 -3.92 -9.08
CA GLU A 273 -12.42 -2.54 -8.67
C GLU A 273 -10.93 -2.19 -8.82
N GLU A 274 -10.03 -3.17 -8.71
CA GLU A 274 -8.59 -2.96 -8.73
C GLU A 274 -7.86 -4.05 -9.52
N LEU A 275 -7.09 -3.64 -10.54
CA LEU A 275 -6.24 -4.51 -11.35
C LEU A 275 -4.80 -4.01 -11.33
N ARG A 276 -3.87 -4.87 -10.91
CA ARG A 276 -2.42 -4.57 -10.93
C ARG A 276 -1.67 -5.57 -11.79
N VAL A 277 -0.94 -5.06 -12.76
CA VAL A 277 -0.06 -5.83 -13.64
C VAL A 277 1.25 -5.07 -13.81
N SER A 278 2.30 -5.53 -13.12
CA SER A 278 3.63 -4.94 -13.22
C SER A 278 4.67 -5.88 -13.81
N ASN A 279 5.67 -5.32 -14.49
CA ASN A 279 6.80 -6.06 -15.09
C ASN A 279 6.38 -7.16 -16.10
N SER A 280 5.33 -6.90 -16.88
CA SER A 280 4.89 -7.79 -17.96
C SER A 280 5.59 -7.44 -19.28
N THR A 281 6.23 -8.43 -19.91
CA THR A 281 7.03 -8.22 -21.14
C THR A 281 6.29 -8.53 -22.44
N GLN A 282 5.09 -9.14 -22.42
CA GLN A 282 4.35 -9.52 -23.64
C GLN A 282 2.82 -9.44 -23.55
N VAL A 283 2.22 -9.31 -22.35
CA VAL A 283 0.78 -9.54 -22.16
C VAL A 283 -0.09 -8.33 -22.49
N ILE A 284 0.38 -7.17 -22.05
CA ILE A 284 -0.42 -5.95 -22.03
C ILE A 284 -0.06 -5.11 -23.26
N ASN A 285 -1.00 -5.08 -24.21
CA ASN A 285 -0.95 -4.27 -25.41
C ASN A 285 -2.34 -3.67 -25.69
N LYS A 286 -2.43 -2.79 -26.69
CA LYS A 286 -3.66 -2.08 -27.04
C LYS A 286 -4.86 -3.03 -27.33
N PRO A 287 -4.76 -4.06 -28.20
CA PRO A 287 -5.88 -4.99 -28.45
C PRO A 287 -6.36 -5.71 -27.19
N LYS A 288 -5.43 -6.18 -26.36
CA LYS A 288 -5.78 -6.90 -25.14
C LYS A 288 -6.51 -5.99 -24.16
N LEU A 289 -6.03 -4.77 -23.95
CA LEU A 289 -6.70 -3.79 -23.10
C LEU A 289 -8.07 -3.39 -23.64
N HIS A 290 -8.22 -3.28 -24.97
CA HIS A 290 -9.51 -2.96 -25.59
C HIS A 290 -10.59 -3.94 -25.15
N VAL A 291 -10.32 -5.25 -25.27
CA VAL A 291 -11.28 -6.30 -24.86
C VAL A 291 -11.57 -6.25 -23.36
N LEU A 292 -10.57 -5.98 -22.53
CA LEU A 292 -10.76 -5.90 -21.08
C LEU A 292 -11.63 -4.70 -20.69
N PHE A 293 -11.42 -3.54 -21.31
CA PHE A 293 -12.14 -2.30 -20.97
C PHE A 293 -13.62 -2.34 -21.35
N ASP A 294 -14.03 -3.20 -22.29
CA ASP A 294 -15.44 -3.37 -22.67
C ASP A 294 -16.32 -3.88 -21.50
N GLY A 295 -15.71 -4.63 -20.58
CA GLY A 295 -16.41 -5.28 -19.46
C GLY A 295 -16.06 -4.78 -18.05
N LEU A 296 -14.86 -4.25 -17.83
CA LEU A 296 -14.36 -3.83 -16.50
C LEU A 296 -14.89 -2.46 -16.03
N ARG A 297 -16.22 -2.26 -16.05
CA ARG A 297 -16.88 -0.96 -15.81
C ARG A 297 -16.77 -0.45 -14.36
N SER A 298 -16.55 -1.35 -13.40
CA SER A 298 -16.40 -1.01 -11.97
C SER A 298 -14.96 -0.69 -11.59
N LEU A 299 -14.02 -0.74 -12.54
CA LEU A 299 -12.60 -0.55 -12.26
C LEU A 299 -12.35 0.87 -11.76
N ARG A 300 -11.78 0.98 -10.55
CA ARG A 300 -11.40 2.22 -9.88
C ARG A 300 -9.91 2.48 -9.98
N THR A 301 -9.11 1.42 -9.97
CA THR A 301 -7.66 1.51 -9.91
C THR A 301 -7.03 0.55 -10.91
N LEU A 302 -6.22 1.09 -11.82
CA LEU A 302 -5.51 0.33 -12.85
C LEU A 302 -4.01 0.63 -12.83
N TYR A 303 -3.21 -0.34 -12.41
CA TYR A 303 -1.74 -0.24 -12.42
C TYR A 303 -1.17 -1.14 -13.50
N LEU A 304 -0.53 -0.53 -14.51
CA LEU A 304 0.18 -1.18 -15.59
C LEU A 304 1.64 -0.69 -15.59
N GLU A 305 2.43 -1.10 -14.60
CA GLU A 305 3.79 -0.60 -14.42
C GLU A 305 4.84 -1.48 -15.14
N ASN A 306 5.88 -0.85 -15.70
CA ASN A 306 6.97 -1.51 -16.42
C ASN A 306 6.48 -2.50 -17.51
N CYS A 307 5.36 -2.21 -18.16
CA CYS A 307 4.83 -2.97 -19.28
C CYS A 307 5.43 -2.44 -20.59
N SER A 308 6.60 -2.95 -20.96
CA SER A 308 7.40 -2.42 -22.08
C SER A 308 6.77 -2.62 -23.46
N SER A 309 5.83 -3.55 -23.62
CA SER A 309 5.07 -3.77 -24.86
C SER A 309 3.89 -2.82 -25.04
N LEU A 310 3.49 -2.08 -23.98
CA LEU A 310 2.38 -1.16 -24.05
C LEU A 310 2.84 0.17 -24.68
N CYS A 311 2.62 0.32 -25.99
CA CYS A 311 2.96 1.53 -26.74
C CYS A 311 1.78 2.51 -26.87
N GLU A 312 0.55 2.03 -26.75
CA GLU A 312 -0.67 2.82 -26.87
C GLU A 312 -1.77 2.23 -25.97
N LEU A 313 -2.64 3.08 -25.44
CA LEU A 313 -3.90 2.66 -24.82
C LEU A 313 -5.03 2.60 -25.86
N PRO A 314 -6.07 1.79 -25.63
CA PRO A 314 -7.23 1.72 -26.51
C PRO A 314 -8.15 2.94 -26.34
N ASP A 315 -8.90 3.29 -27.39
CA ASP A 315 -9.75 4.48 -27.40
C ASP A 315 -10.99 4.32 -26.49
N ASN A 316 -11.43 3.07 -26.24
CA ASN A 316 -12.54 2.75 -25.35
C ASN A 316 -12.23 2.91 -23.85
N ILE A 317 -11.11 3.56 -23.47
CA ILE A 317 -10.77 3.83 -22.06
C ILE A 317 -11.88 4.61 -21.33
N SER A 318 -12.62 5.44 -22.06
CA SER A 318 -13.75 6.23 -21.53
C SER A 318 -14.89 5.37 -20.96
N LEU A 319 -14.95 4.08 -21.29
CA LEU A 319 -15.90 3.13 -20.69
C LEU A 319 -15.62 2.87 -19.20
N LEU A 320 -14.39 3.11 -18.73
CA LEU A 320 -13.97 2.98 -17.34
C LEU A 320 -14.43 4.19 -16.50
N SER A 321 -15.73 4.49 -16.53
CA SER A 321 -16.34 5.68 -15.90
C SER A 321 -16.13 5.81 -14.38
N SER A 322 -15.73 4.73 -13.71
CA SER A 322 -15.41 4.70 -12.27
C SER A 322 -13.91 4.84 -11.96
N LEU A 323 -13.06 4.97 -12.99
CA LEU A 323 -11.60 4.95 -12.84
C LEU A 323 -11.11 6.22 -12.15
N HIS A 324 -10.57 6.03 -10.96
CA HIS A 324 -10.04 7.05 -10.05
C HIS A 324 -8.53 7.20 -10.16
N GLU A 325 -7.82 6.09 -10.38
CA GLU A 325 -6.36 6.08 -10.45
C GLU A 325 -5.84 5.22 -11.61
N LEU A 326 -4.99 5.82 -12.45
CA LEU A 326 -4.32 5.17 -13.58
C LEU A 326 -2.79 5.34 -13.45
N ARG A 327 -2.07 4.23 -13.34
CA ARG A 327 -0.60 4.21 -13.34
C ARG A 327 -0.06 3.42 -14.52
N LEU A 328 0.75 4.07 -15.35
CA LEU A 328 1.40 3.51 -16.54
C LEU A 328 2.93 3.66 -16.46
N ASN A 329 3.48 3.75 -15.25
CA ASN A 329 4.89 4.04 -15.03
C ASN A 329 5.80 3.06 -15.79
N GLY A 330 6.87 3.54 -16.42
CA GLY A 330 7.87 2.71 -17.10
C GLY A 330 7.35 1.94 -18.33
N THR A 331 6.20 2.33 -18.88
CA THR A 331 5.68 1.78 -20.15
C THR A 331 6.31 2.47 -21.37
N SER A 332 6.11 1.88 -22.55
CA SER A 332 6.57 2.43 -23.83
C SER A 332 5.53 3.35 -24.49
N VAL A 333 4.55 3.85 -23.73
CA VAL A 333 3.42 4.60 -24.28
C VAL A 333 3.89 5.87 -24.98
N GLU A 334 3.47 6.07 -26.23
CA GLU A 334 3.89 7.22 -27.06
C GLU A 334 2.91 8.38 -26.96
N SER A 335 1.63 8.09 -26.77
CA SER A 335 0.55 9.06 -26.53
C SER A 335 -0.61 8.41 -25.77
N LEU A 336 -1.44 9.23 -25.12
CA LEU A 336 -2.71 8.80 -24.54
C LEU A 336 -3.86 9.06 -25.53
N PRO A 337 -4.92 8.23 -25.54
CA PRO A 337 -6.08 8.44 -26.40
C PRO A 337 -6.81 9.74 -26.03
N ALA A 338 -7.34 10.44 -27.02
CA ALA A 338 -8.06 11.70 -26.82
C ALA A 338 -9.28 11.56 -25.89
N ASP A 339 -9.87 10.37 -25.83
CA ASP A 339 -11.03 10.05 -25.01
C ASP A 339 -10.74 9.98 -23.51
N ILE A 340 -9.46 10.04 -23.09
CA ILE A 340 -9.09 10.08 -21.66
C ILE A 340 -9.75 11.25 -20.92
N LYS A 341 -10.02 12.36 -21.60
CA LYS A 341 -10.73 13.53 -21.05
C LYS A 341 -12.15 13.24 -20.57
N HIS A 342 -12.75 12.13 -21.01
CA HIS A 342 -14.09 11.72 -20.62
C HIS A 342 -14.12 10.93 -19.29
N LEU A 343 -12.97 10.64 -18.69
CA LEU A 343 -12.89 10.00 -17.36
C LEU A 343 -13.16 11.02 -16.24
N GLN A 344 -14.44 11.25 -15.95
CA GLN A 344 -14.90 12.34 -15.07
C GLN A 344 -14.46 12.25 -13.59
N VAL A 345 -13.97 11.10 -13.15
CA VAL A 345 -13.55 10.85 -11.76
C VAL A 345 -12.09 10.45 -11.63
N LEU A 346 -11.30 10.55 -12.71
CA LEU A 346 -9.87 10.24 -12.68
C LEU A 346 -9.12 11.34 -11.93
N GLU A 347 -8.65 11.03 -10.73
CA GLU A 347 -7.93 11.97 -9.86
C GLU A 347 -6.42 11.81 -9.94
N ILE A 348 -5.92 10.59 -10.20
CA ILE A 348 -4.49 10.28 -10.19
C ILE A 348 -4.07 9.68 -11.53
N LEU A 349 -3.15 10.34 -12.22
CA LEU A 349 -2.50 9.87 -13.44
C LEU A 349 -0.97 9.86 -13.26
N SER A 350 -0.38 8.67 -13.32
CA SER A 350 1.08 8.50 -13.23
C SER A 350 1.64 7.86 -14.50
N LEU A 351 2.61 8.54 -15.10
CA LEU A 351 3.32 8.23 -16.36
C LEU A 351 4.85 8.28 -16.14
N LYS A 352 5.32 8.12 -14.89
CA LYS A 352 6.74 8.26 -14.55
C LYS A 352 7.58 7.29 -15.38
N ASN A 353 8.70 7.75 -15.91
CA ASN A 353 9.63 6.98 -16.73
C ASN A 353 9.05 6.47 -18.07
N CYS A 354 7.97 7.05 -18.59
CA CYS A 354 7.50 6.78 -19.96
C CYS A 354 8.39 7.54 -20.96
N SER A 355 9.57 7.01 -21.25
CA SER A 355 10.62 7.70 -22.02
C SER A 355 10.27 7.95 -23.49
N LYS A 356 9.28 7.24 -24.04
CA LYS A 356 8.79 7.39 -25.42
C LYS A 356 7.57 8.32 -25.55
N LEU A 357 6.96 8.75 -24.44
CA LEU A 357 5.79 9.62 -24.46
C LEU A 357 6.16 10.95 -25.14
N GLN A 358 5.46 11.32 -26.21
CA GLN A 358 5.76 12.50 -27.02
C GLN A 358 4.84 13.68 -26.74
N CYS A 359 3.58 13.39 -26.44
CA CYS A 359 2.56 14.41 -26.16
C CYS A 359 1.53 13.94 -25.12
N LEU A 360 0.90 14.89 -24.44
CA LEU A 360 -0.28 14.65 -23.62
C LEU A 360 -1.53 15.31 -24.25
N PRO A 361 -2.62 14.55 -24.51
CA PRO A 361 -3.88 15.11 -24.97
C PRO A 361 -4.58 15.87 -23.85
N GLU A 362 -5.78 16.39 -24.14
CA GLU A 362 -6.59 17.07 -23.12
C GLU A 362 -6.91 16.06 -22.02
N LEU A 363 -6.62 16.42 -20.78
CA LEU A 363 -6.83 15.55 -19.62
C LEU A 363 -8.16 15.88 -18.93
N PRO A 364 -8.77 14.91 -18.22
CA PRO A 364 -10.02 15.15 -17.51
C PRO A 364 -9.87 16.19 -16.40
N GLN A 365 -10.96 16.91 -16.13
CA GLN A 365 -10.98 18.04 -15.18
C GLN A 365 -10.83 17.62 -13.70
N SER A 366 -10.95 16.33 -13.43
CA SER A 366 -10.87 15.74 -12.10
C SER A 366 -9.43 15.47 -11.63
N ILE A 367 -8.41 15.63 -12.48
CA ILE A 367 -7.03 15.30 -12.10
C ILE A 367 -6.53 16.21 -10.97
N LEU A 368 -6.06 15.57 -9.90
CA LEU A 368 -5.42 16.16 -8.74
C LEU A 368 -3.94 15.82 -8.68
N GLN A 369 -3.54 14.65 -9.18
CA GLN A 369 -2.16 14.21 -9.21
C GLN A 369 -1.76 13.79 -10.62
N LEU A 370 -0.82 14.54 -11.21
CA LEU A 370 -0.23 14.26 -12.52
C LEU A 370 1.27 14.10 -12.38
N HIS A 371 1.78 12.90 -12.66
CA HIS A 371 3.20 12.61 -12.61
C HIS A 371 3.71 12.12 -13.96
N ALA A 372 4.48 12.93 -14.67
CA ALA A 372 5.15 12.58 -15.92
C ALA A 372 6.68 12.68 -15.78
N ASP A 373 7.21 12.41 -14.59
CA ASP A 373 8.64 12.46 -14.30
C ASP A 373 9.44 11.57 -15.25
N ASN A 374 10.59 12.03 -15.73
CA ASN A 374 11.48 11.29 -16.63
C ASN A 374 10.86 10.92 -17.99
N CYS A 375 9.79 11.59 -18.44
CA CYS A 375 9.29 11.49 -19.81
C CYS A 375 10.18 12.33 -20.76
N THR A 376 11.37 11.83 -21.09
CA THR A 376 12.41 12.58 -21.81
C THR A 376 12.10 12.90 -23.27
N SER A 377 11.08 12.26 -23.86
CA SER A 377 10.62 12.55 -25.23
C SER A 377 9.41 13.48 -25.27
N LEU A 378 8.87 13.88 -24.12
CA LEU A 378 7.65 14.69 -24.04
C LEU A 378 7.95 16.11 -24.52
N THR A 379 7.27 16.52 -25.58
CA THR A 379 7.46 17.82 -26.23
C THR A 379 6.31 18.77 -25.94
N THR A 380 5.08 18.26 -25.96
CA THR A 380 3.86 19.08 -25.89
C THR A 380 2.91 18.53 -24.83
N VAL A 381 2.25 19.43 -24.12
CA VAL A 381 1.17 19.11 -23.18
C VAL A 381 0.02 20.03 -23.55
N SER A 382 -1.10 19.44 -23.96
CA SER A 382 -2.29 20.26 -24.20
C SER A 382 -2.78 20.88 -22.89
N THR A 383 -3.49 22.00 -23.00
CA THR A 383 -3.89 22.83 -21.87
C THR A 383 -4.59 22.02 -20.76
N LEU A 384 -4.14 22.15 -19.52
CA LEU A 384 -4.70 21.48 -18.34
C LEU A 384 -5.79 22.37 -17.71
N ARG A 385 -6.70 22.91 -18.54
CA ARG A 385 -7.55 24.11 -18.30
C ARG A 385 -8.43 24.13 -17.03
N THR A 386 -8.34 23.18 -16.11
CA THR A 386 -9.40 22.92 -15.15
C THR A 386 -8.97 22.47 -13.76
N PHE A 387 -8.00 23.15 -13.15
CA PHE A 387 -7.71 22.97 -11.71
C PHE A 387 -8.61 23.80 -10.79
N ALA A 388 -9.13 24.92 -11.30
CA ALA A 388 -9.92 25.89 -10.54
C ALA A 388 -11.24 25.33 -9.95
N ALA A 389 -11.96 24.52 -10.72
CA ALA A 389 -13.35 24.15 -10.43
C ALA A 389 -13.50 22.95 -9.47
N HIS A 390 -12.46 22.12 -9.34
CA HIS A 390 -12.53 20.84 -8.60
C HIS A 390 -11.73 20.83 -7.29
N MET A 391 -11.04 21.93 -6.93
CA MET A 391 -10.27 22.09 -5.66
C MET A 391 -11.14 22.08 -4.39
N LYS A 392 -11.85 20.98 -4.10
CA LYS A 392 -12.68 20.82 -2.91
C LYS A 392 -11.98 19.90 -1.91
N ARG A 393 -11.09 20.47 -1.08
CA ARG A 393 -10.40 19.81 0.07
C ARG A 393 -9.27 18.84 -0.28
N GLU A 394 -8.73 18.92 -1.49
CA GLU A 394 -7.71 17.98 -1.99
C GLU A 394 -6.41 18.69 -2.40
N ASP A 395 -5.30 17.94 -2.40
CA ASP A 395 -3.98 18.42 -2.78
C ASP A 395 -3.76 18.29 -4.29
N LEU A 396 -3.25 19.35 -4.92
CA LEU A 396 -2.84 19.33 -6.32
C LEU A 396 -1.34 19.11 -6.43
N HIS A 397 -0.94 18.08 -7.17
CA HIS A 397 0.44 17.76 -7.43
C HIS A 397 0.68 17.51 -8.92
N ILE A 398 1.45 18.39 -9.55
CA ILE A 398 1.85 18.26 -10.96
C ILE A 398 3.37 18.15 -11.03
N SER A 399 3.88 17.14 -11.70
CA SER A 399 5.32 16.98 -11.88
C SER A 399 5.67 16.52 -13.28
N PHE A 400 6.51 17.30 -13.95
CA PHE A 400 7.15 17.01 -15.24
C PHE A 400 8.67 16.98 -15.08
N LYS A 401 9.15 16.49 -13.94
CA LYS A 401 10.56 16.45 -13.61
C LYS A 401 11.33 15.75 -14.75
N ASN A 402 12.45 16.32 -15.16
CA ASN A 402 13.33 15.84 -16.23
C ASN A 402 12.70 15.75 -17.64
N CYS A 403 11.55 16.38 -17.89
CA CYS A 403 10.95 16.50 -19.23
C CYS A 403 11.57 17.63 -20.06
N THR A 404 12.88 17.59 -20.29
CA THR A 404 13.67 18.72 -20.82
C THR A 404 13.34 19.15 -22.25
N LYS A 405 12.52 18.38 -22.99
CA LYS A 405 12.06 18.72 -24.35
C LYS A 405 10.71 19.44 -24.38
N LEU A 406 10.07 19.66 -23.23
CA LEU A 406 8.82 20.41 -23.16
C LEU A 406 8.99 21.82 -23.74
N ASP A 407 8.10 22.17 -24.65
CA ASP A 407 8.11 23.49 -25.27
C ASP A 407 7.66 24.59 -24.28
N VAL A 408 8.06 25.83 -24.57
CA VAL A 408 7.79 27.00 -23.71
C VAL A 408 6.29 27.28 -23.57
N HIS A 409 5.50 27.03 -24.62
CA HIS A 409 4.05 27.23 -24.56
C HIS A 409 3.39 26.25 -23.59
N SER A 410 3.77 24.97 -23.64
CA SER A 410 3.32 23.94 -22.70
C SER A 410 3.68 24.28 -21.25
N LEU A 411 4.91 24.72 -20.99
CA LEU A 411 5.36 25.15 -19.66
C LEU A 411 4.55 26.35 -19.13
N ASN A 412 4.26 27.33 -19.99
CA ASN A 412 3.44 28.49 -19.62
C ASN A 412 2.00 28.08 -19.30
N CYS A 413 1.39 27.22 -20.12
CA CYS A 413 0.04 26.71 -19.88
C CYS A 413 -0.05 25.98 -18.52
N ILE A 414 0.90 25.07 -18.23
CA ILE A 414 0.93 24.36 -16.94
C ILE A 414 1.07 25.34 -15.76
N MET A 415 1.88 26.40 -15.92
CA MET A 415 2.07 27.41 -14.87
C MET A 415 0.83 28.30 -14.67
N GLU A 416 0.16 28.69 -15.75
CA GLU A 416 -1.13 29.42 -15.69
C GLU A 416 -2.17 28.58 -14.96
N ASP A 417 -2.28 27.31 -15.33
CA ASP A 417 -3.21 26.35 -14.75
C ASP A 417 -2.90 26.10 -13.26
N ALA A 418 -1.62 25.97 -12.89
CA ALA A 418 -1.17 25.89 -11.49
C ALA A 418 -1.51 27.15 -10.70
N HIS A 419 -1.29 28.34 -11.29
CA HIS A 419 -1.62 29.61 -10.67
C HIS A 419 -3.12 29.73 -10.38
N LEU A 420 -3.97 29.31 -11.33
CA LEU A 420 -5.42 29.20 -11.12
C LEU A 420 -5.76 28.23 -9.99
N GLY A 421 -5.09 27.08 -9.90
CA GLY A 421 -5.26 26.13 -8.80
C GLY A 421 -4.89 26.72 -7.44
N MET A 422 -3.77 27.44 -7.34
CA MET A 422 -3.34 28.12 -6.12
C MET A 422 -4.34 29.20 -5.67
N ILE A 423 -4.88 29.98 -6.62
CA ILE A 423 -5.95 30.97 -6.33
C ILE A 423 -7.23 30.26 -5.83
N GLY A 424 -7.62 29.16 -6.48
CA GLY A 424 -8.77 28.35 -6.07
C GLY A 424 -8.63 27.77 -4.66
N SER A 425 -7.43 27.32 -4.30
CA SER A 425 -7.08 26.83 -2.97
C SER A 425 -7.20 27.95 -1.90
N ALA A 426 -6.66 29.13 -2.20
CA ALA A 426 -6.80 30.29 -1.32
C ALA A 426 -8.27 30.71 -1.11
N CYS A 427 -9.09 30.68 -2.17
CA CYS A 427 -10.52 30.95 -2.06
C CYS A 427 -11.20 29.99 -1.08
N HIS A 428 -10.96 28.67 -1.23
CA HIS A 428 -11.55 27.66 -0.36
C HIS A 428 -11.11 27.79 1.10
N TYR A 429 -9.83 28.10 1.35
CA TYR A 429 -9.31 28.33 2.69
C TYR A 429 -10.10 29.44 3.43
N VAL A 430 -10.34 30.56 2.75
CA VAL A 430 -11.11 31.68 3.30
C VAL A 430 -12.58 31.30 3.49
N LEU A 431 -13.18 30.60 2.53
CA LEU A 431 -14.59 30.18 2.59
C LEU A 431 -14.87 29.18 3.73
N LEU A 432 -13.94 28.28 4.01
CA LEU A 432 -14.07 27.26 5.06
C LEU A 432 -13.60 27.75 6.44
N GLY A 433 -13.35 29.05 6.61
CA GLY A 433 -12.96 29.63 7.90
C GLY A 433 -11.60 29.15 8.41
N GLY A 434 -10.68 28.77 7.51
CA GLY A 434 -9.32 28.37 7.84
C GLY A 434 -9.14 26.95 8.37
N ILE A 435 -10.12 26.04 8.16
CA ILE A 435 -10.11 24.68 8.71
C ILE A 435 -9.36 23.67 7.82
N SER A 436 -9.12 23.95 6.53
CA SER A 436 -8.54 23.01 5.57
C SER A 436 -7.26 23.57 4.95
N HIS A 437 -6.13 22.89 5.16
CA HIS A 437 -4.87 23.16 4.45
C HIS A 437 -4.88 22.35 3.15
N GLN A 438 -5.05 23.02 2.01
CA GLN A 438 -4.88 22.44 0.68
C GLN A 438 -3.50 22.84 0.16
N SER A 439 -2.71 21.88 -0.29
CA SER A 439 -1.39 22.13 -0.87
C SER A 439 -1.44 22.04 -2.39
N VAL A 440 -0.78 23.00 -3.03
CA VAL A 440 -0.53 22.98 -4.48
C VAL A 440 0.96 22.86 -4.67
N ARG A 441 1.40 21.89 -5.45
CA ARG A 441 2.81 21.58 -5.69
C ARG A 441 3.04 21.32 -7.17
N VAL A 442 3.99 22.04 -7.76
CA VAL A 442 4.32 21.92 -9.17
C VAL A 442 5.84 21.83 -9.36
N CYS A 443 6.29 20.88 -10.16
CA CYS A 443 7.70 20.72 -10.55
C CYS A 443 7.83 20.67 -12.07
N LEU A 444 8.59 21.60 -12.65
CA LEU A 444 8.82 21.72 -14.10
C LEU A 444 10.32 21.85 -14.40
N PRO A 445 10.78 21.43 -15.60
CA PRO A 445 12.10 21.80 -16.07
C PRO A 445 12.16 23.31 -16.33
N GLY A 446 13.26 23.96 -15.94
CA GLY A 446 13.45 25.39 -16.15
C GLY A 446 14.52 25.99 -15.25
N SER A 447 15.19 27.03 -15.75
CA SER A 447 16.34 27.65 -15.10
C SER A 447 16.04 28.98 -14.40
N ARG A 448 14.77 29.42 -14.41
CA ARG A 448 14.37 30.71 -13.85
C ARG A 448 13.06 30.62 -13.10
N VAL A 449 12.94 31.43 -12.06
CA VAL A 449 11.65 31.65 -11.39
C VAL A 449 10.67 32.28 -12.39
N PRO A 450 9.42 31.78 -12.49
CA PRO A 450 8.43 32.29 -13.43
C PRO A 450 8.18 33.79 -13.26
N THR A 451 7.85 34.47 -14.36
CA THR A 451 7.71 35.93 -14.37
C THR A 451 6.51 36.45 -13.57
N GLN A 452 5.55 35.57 -13.25
CA GLN A 452 4.39 35.88 -12.41
C GLN A 452 4.80 36.18 -10.95
N PHE A 453 6.02 35.84 -10.51
CA PHE A 453 6.50 36.12 -9.16
C PHE A 453 6.99 37.57 -9.05
N THR A 454 6.31 38.37 -8.21
CA THR A 454 6.61 39.79 -8.01
C THR A 454 7.98 40.06 -7.39
N SER A 455 8.44 39.18 -6.50
CA SER A 455 9.74 39.33 -5.83
C SER A 455 10.62 38.13 -6.14
N ARG A 456 11.82 38.36 -6.69
CA ARG A 456 12.78 37.32 -7.11
C ARG A 456 14.20 37.72 -6.70
N THR A 457 15.03 36.74 -6.38
CA THR A 457 16.45 36.95 -6.04
C THR A 457 17.26 35.67 -6.31
N THR A 458 18.57 35.84 -6.52
CA THR A 458 19.54 34.72 -6.59
C THR A 458 20.13 34.39 -5.23
N GLU A 459 19.88 35.22 -4.21
CA GLU A 459 20.28 34.95 -2.83
C GLU A 459 19.36 33.90 -2.18
N SER A 460 19.79 33.36 -1.03
CA SER A 460 18.99 32.42 -0.25
C SER A 460 17.90 33.07 0.60
N SER A 461 17.80 34.40 0.59
CA SER A 461 16.78 35.12 1.33
C SER A 461 16.23 36.30 0.53
N ILE A 462 14.96 36.61 0.74
CA ILE A 462 14.26 37.73 0.11
C ILE A 462 13.48 38.51 1.16
N SER A 463 13.66 39.84 1.19
CA SER A 463 12.94 40.73 2.11
C SER A 463 11.89 41.53 1.35
N ILE A 464 10.64 41.44 1.78
CA ILE A 464 9.49 42.06 1.09
C ILE A 464 8.80 43.03 2.06
N LYS A 465 8.60 44.26 1.59
CA LYS A 465 7.74 45.22 2.28
C LYS A 465 6.30 44.99 1.83
N LEU A 466 5.44 44.59 2.77
CA LEU A 466 4.01 44.33 2.51
C LEU A 466 3.16 45.59 2.29
N THR A 467 3.78 46.77 2.17
CA THR A 467 3.10 48.07 2.07
C THR A 467 2.18 48.20 0.86
N SER A 468 2.38 47.39 -0.18
CA SER A 468 1.62 47.44 -1.44
C SER A 468 0.44 46.45 -1.51
N CYS A 469 0.27 45.56 -0.51
CA CYS A 469 -0.81 44.55 -0.52
C CYS A 469 -1.50 44.47 0.84
N PRO A 470 -2.60 45.23 1.05
CA PRO A 470 -3.16 45.39 2.37
C PRO A 470 -3.92 44.17 2.92
N ASN A 471 -4.23 43.19 2.07
CA ASN A 471 -4.96 41.98 2.45
C ASN A 471 -4.35 40.77 1.72
N VAL A 472 -3.20 40.28 2.21
CA VAL A 472 -2.59 39.05 1.70
C VAL A 472 -3.36 37.85 2.27
N LEU A 473 -3.63 36.83 1.44
CA LEU A 473 -4.32 35.58 1.77
C LEU A 473 -3.38 34.37 1.89
N GLY A 474 -2.19 34.48 1.29
CA GLY A 474 -1.12 33.49 1.38
C GLY A 474 0.04 33.89 0.48
N TYR A 475 1.00 33.00 0.31
CA TYR A 475 2.17 33.25 -0.52
C TYR A 475 2.38 32.09 -1.49
N PHE A 476 2.67 32.42 -2.74
CA PHE A 476 3.23 31.47 -3.69
C PHE A 476 4.74 31.53 -3.56
N PHE A 477 5.36 30.36 -3.54
CA PHE A 477 6.79 30.22 -3.50
C PHE A 477 7.29 29.58 -4.78
N SER A 478 8.47 29.99 -5.20
CA SER A 478 9.20 29.30 -6.25
C SER A 478 10.67 29.23 -5.94
N VAL A 479 11.27 28.09 -6.28
CA VAL A 479 12.70 27.86 -6.14
C VAL A 479 13.21 27.14 -7.39
N VAL A 480 14.34 27.60 -7.92
CA VAL A 480 15.10 26.91 -8.97
C VAL A 480 16.22 26.12 -8.32
N LEU A 481 16.18 24.80 -8.47
CA LEU A 481 17.22 23.90 -7.98
C LEU A 481 18.00 23.29 -9.13
N PHE A 482 19.29 23.09 -8.86
CA PHE A 482 20.22 22.43 -9.75
C PHE A 482 21.01 21.37 -8.97
N CYS A 483 21.12 20.16 -9.54
CA CYS A 483 21.98 19.11 -9.03
C CYS A 483 23.16 18.89 -10.00
N PRO A 484 24.42 19.20 -9.64
CA PRO A 484 25.59 19.07 -10.51
C PRO A 484 26.01 17.62 -10.77
N LEU A 485 25.64 16.68 -9.90
CA LEU A 485 25.99 15.28 -10.05
C LEU A 485 24.91 14.58 -10.86
N HIS A 486 25.25 14.15 -12.08
CA HIS A 486 24.42 13.27 -12.90
C HIS A 486 24.27 11.84 -12.32
N THR A 487 24.55 11.64 -11.03
CA THR A 487 24.34 10.35 -10.37
C THR A 487 22.90 10.27 -9.89
N LYS A 488 22.23 9.14 -10.12
CA LYS A 488 20.90 8.84 -9.57
C LYS A 488 20.98 8.80 -8.04
N ILE A 489 20.78 9.95 -7.40
CA ILE A 489 20.65 10.04 -5.95
C ILE A 489 19.18 9.72 -5.64
N ASN A 490 18.91 8.47 -5.25
CA ASN A 490 17.57 8.07 -4.80
C ASN A 490 17.36 8.47 -3.33
N GLU A 491 17.55 9.76 -3.05
CA GLU A 491 17.33 10.35 -1.73
C GLU A 491 16.17 11.32 -1.76
N MET A 492 15.48 11.39 -0.63
CA MET A 492 14.46 12.39 -0.36
C MET A 492 15.13 13.62 0.25
N GLY A 493 14.59 14.77 -0.08
CA GLY A 493 14.97 16.06 0.49
C GLY A 493 13.74 16.91 0.75
N GLU A 494 13.96 18.02 1.45
CA GLU A 494 12.94 19.00 1.77
C GLU A 494 13.42 20.38 1.32
N ILE A 495 12.65 21.03 0.45
CA ILE A 495 12.75 22.49 0.25
C ILE A 495 11.93 23.13 1.35
N PHE A 496 12.50 24.12 2.02
CA PHE A 496 11.76 24.89 3.01
C PHE A 496 11.84 26.38 2.74
N CYS A 497 10.81 27.08 3.18
CA CYS A 497 10.78 28.53 3.26
C CYS A 497 10.43 28.95 4.69
N GLN A 498 11.31 29.69 5.34
CA GLN A 498 11.13 30.23 6.68
C GLN A 498 10.71 31.69 6.61
N LEU A 499 9.60 32.01 7.28
CA LEU A 499 9.05 33.35 7.34
C LEU A 499 9.48 34.05 8.62
N TYR A 500 10.08 35.22 8.50
CA TYR A 500 10.53 36.04 9.62
C TYR A 500 9.86 37.42 9.63
N LEU A 501 9.55 37.90 10.83
CA LEU A 501 9.18 39.29 11.06
C LEU A 501 10.41 40.09 11.51
N GLY A 502 10.67 41.23 10.86
CA GLY A 502 11.85 42.07 11.11
C GLY A 502 12.73 42.23 9.88
N ASP A 503 13.59 43.25 9.86
CA ASP A 503 14.62 43.46 8.84
C ASP A 503 16.00 42.99 9.30
N SER A 504 17.03 43.17 8.48
CA SER A 504 18.42 42.86 8.81
C SER A 504 18.99 43.64 10.00
N THR A 505 18.28 44.65 10.52
CA THR A 505 18.71 45.52 11.63
C THR A 505 17.97 45.24 12.94
N THR A 506 16.93 44.40 12.92
CA THR A 506 16.10 44.01 14.08
C THR A 506 16.18 42.51 14.32
N ALA A 507 15.93 42.06 15.55
CA ALA A 507 15.93 40.63 15.87
C ALA A 507 14.81 39.91 15.09
N LYS A 508 15.19 39.05 14.13
CA LYS A 508 14.27 38.26 13.31
C LYS A 508 13.48 37.27 14.18
N VAL A 509 12.16 37.34 14.14
CA VAL A 509 11.28 36.35 14.80
C VAL A 509 10.74 35.37 13.77
N LEU A 510 11.10 34.09 13.89
CA LEU A 510 10.55 33.03 13.04
C LEU A 510 9.05 32.89 13.32
N ILE A 511 8.24 33.06 12.28
CA ILE A 511 6.79 32.96 12.35
C ILE A 511 6.33 31.54 12.01
N ARG A 512 6.82 30.99 10.89
CA ARG A 512 6.41 29.68 10.35
C ARG A 512 7.44 29.18 9.34
N ARG A 513 7.48 27.85 9.16
CA ARG A 513 8.24 27.17 8.11
C ARG A 513 7.26 26.44 7.17
N SER A 514 7.34 26.76 5.89
CA SER A 514 6.70 26.01 4.80
C SER A 514 7.66 24.94 4.28
N ARG A 515 7.14 23.81 3.78
CA ARG A 515 7.91 22.63 3.38
C ARG A 515 7.39 22.05 2.06
N TYR A 516 8.31 21.54 1.26
CA TYR A 516 8.06 20.82 0.02
C TYR A 516 8.99 19.61 -0.05
N GLU A 517 8.43 18.42 -0.01
CA GLU A 517 9.19 17.17 -0.16
C GLU A 517 9.56 16.94 -1.63
N ILE A 518 10.84 16.64 -1.87
CA ILE A 518 11.39 16.40 -3.21
C ILE A 518 12.20 15.10 -3.24
N ASN A 519 12.23 14.46 -4.41
CA ASN A 519 13.25 13.47 -4.75
C ASN A 519 14.36 14.18 -5.53
N LEU A 520 15.62 13.88 -5.23
CA LEU A 520 16.79 14.65 -5.67
C LEU A 520 17.39 14.23 -7.03
N ASP A 521 16.77 13.30 -7.75
CA ASP A 521 17.22 12.83 -9.08
C ASP A 521 16.98 13.84 -10.22
N LEU A 522 17.62 15.02 -10.18
CA LEU A 522 17.46 16.10 -11.17
C LEU A 522 18.52 16.02 -12.27
N SER A 523 18.11 16.00 -13.54
CA SER A 523 19.03 15.96 -14.69
C SER A 523 19.46 17.33 -15.20
N SER A 524 18.77 18.40 -14.76
CA SER A 524 18.95 19.78 -15.19
C SER A 524 18.35 20.74 -14.15
N ASP A 525 18.25 22.03 -14.47
CA ASP A 525 17.55 23.01 -13.62
C ASP A 525 16.05 22.73 -13.59
N HIS A 526 15.48 22.76 -12.39
CA HIS A 526 14.05 22.55 -12.17
C HIS A 526 13.46 23.67 -11.33
N VAL A 527 12.28 24.10 -11.74
CA VAL A 527 11.44 25.06 -11.05
C VAL A 527 10.44 24.30 -10.19
N PHE A 528 10.53 24.52 -8.88
CA PHE A 528 9.55 24.08 -7.90
C PHE A 528 8.65 25.26 -7.56
N VAL A 529 7.34 25.05 -7.56
CA VAL A 529 6.33 26.05 -7.20
C VAL A 529 5.36 25.44 -6.20
N TRP A 530 5.05 26.15 -5.13
CA TRP A 530 4.00 25.72 -4.21
C TRP A 530 3.27 26.86 -3.51
N TYR A 531 2.09 26.51 -3.00
CA TYR A 531 1.25 27.39 -2.19
C TYR A 531 1.21 26.91 -0.75
N ASP A 532 1.28 27.86 0.20
CA ASP A 532 1.03 27.61 1.62
C ASP A 532 0.11 28.69 2.20
N THR A 533 -0.83 28.23 3.03
CA THR A 533 -1.84 29.04 3.72
C THR A 533 -1.25 29.56 5.03
N PHE A 534 -0.64 30.75 5.00
CA PHE A 534 -0.19 31.40 6.24
C PHE A 534 -1.39 32.03 6.95
N PRO A 535 -1.68 31.71 8.22
CA PRO A 535 -2.73 32.40 8.96
C PRO A 535 -2.32 33.86 9.21
N LEU A 536 -2.87 34.76 8.42
CA LEU A 536 -2.42 36.15 8.25
C LEU A 536 -2.92 37.14 9.31
N GLY A 537 -3.69 36.70 10.30
CA GLY A 537 -4.28 37.57 11.32
C GLY A 537 -3.29 38.32 12.24
N ARG A 538 -1.98 38.09 12.16
CA ARG A 538 -1.00 38.56 13.16
C ARG A 538 0.19 39.37 12.64
N ILE A 539 0.35 39.53 11.32
CA ILE A 539 1.60 40.04 10.70
C ILE A 539 1.38 41.40 10.02
N PHE A 540 0.13 41.71 9.66
CA PHE A 540 -0.21 42.94 8.96
C PHE A 540 0.14 44.20 9.78
N GLY A 541 0.92 45.12 9.20
CA GLY A 541 1.33 46.38 9.84
C GLY A 541 2.52 46.30 10.83
N LYS A 542 3.17 45.14 10.99
CA LYS A 542 4.27 44.95 11.97
C LYS A 542 5.70 45.15 11.43
N GLY A 543 5.85 45.71 10.23
CA GLY A 543 7.16 45.95 9.60
C GLY A 543 7.46 45.05 8.40
N PRO A 544 8.69 45.08 7.87
CA PRO A 544 9.11 44.23 6.75
C PRO A 544 9.10 42.75 7.14
N VAL A 545 8.88 41.90 6.14
CA VAL A 545 8.84 40.45 6.28
C VAL A 545 9.93 39.85 5.40
N SER A 546 10.74 38.96 5.94
CA SER A 546 11.79 38.27 5.19
C SER A 546 11.51 36.78 5.07
N PHE A 547 11.82 36.21 3.91
CA PHE A 547 11.68 34.81 3.59
C PHE A 547 13.07 34.23 3.36
N GLU A 548 13.41 33.15 4.06
CA GLU A 548 14.68 32.45 3.88
C GLU A 548 14.40 31.06 3.32
N PHE A 549 15.06 30.74 2.22
CA PHE A 549 14.91 29.48 1.51
C PHE A 549 16.11 28.58 1.78
N GLY A 550 15.83 27.30 1.91
CA GLY A 550 16.88 26.30 2.01
C GLY A 550 16.41 24.94 1.51
N VAL A 551 17.39 24.06 1.33
CA VAL A 551 17.17 22.67 0.99
C VAL A 551 17.92 21.83 2.01
N PHE A 552 17.28 20.79 2.51
CA PHE A 552 17.89 19.80 3.40
C PHE A 552 17.74 18.42 2.78
N THR A 553 18.76 17.58 2.92
CA THR A 553 18.74 16.17 2.48
C THR A 553 18.70 15.25 3.71
N ASP A 554 17.91 14.17 3.65
CA ASP A 554 17.75 13.27 4.80
C ASP A 554 19.07 12.67 5.31
N THR A 555 20.08 12.59 4.44
CA THR A 555 21.45 12.26 4.83
C THR A 555 22.32 13.52 4.75
N ALA A 556 23.01 13.86 5.85
CA ALA A 556 23.99 14.95 5.86
C ALA A 556 25.21 14.69 4.93
N LYS A 557 25.26 13.53 4.27
CA LYS A 557 26.32 13.14 3.32
C LYS A 557 26.25 13.92 2.01
N HIS A 558 25.09 14.48 1.69
CA HIS A 558 24.81 15.16 0.42
C HIS A 558 24.42 16.63 0.61
N ASP A 559 24.56 17.16 1.84
CA ASP A 559 24.40 18.58 2.14
C ASP A 559 25.37 19.42 1.29
N GLY A 560 24.82 20.41 0.56
CA GLY A 560 25.58 21.27 -0.35
C GLY A 560 25.73 20.77 -1.79
N LEU A 561 25.20 19.59 -2.12
CA LEU A 561 25.17 19.10 -3.52
C LEU A 561 24.06 19.72 -4.36
N ILE A 562 23.02 20.25 -3.73
CA ILE A 562 21.93 20.93 -4.43
C ILE A 562 22.16 22.42 -4.34
N ILE A 563 22.24 23.06 -5.50
CA ILE A 563 22.44 24.49 -5.61
C ILE A 563 21.08 25.12 -5.89
N MET A 564 20.67 26.00 -4.98
CA MET A 564 19.56 26.90 -5.24
C MET A 564 20.08 28.09 -6.07
N LYS A 565 19.52 28.27 -7.27
CA LYS A 565 19.97 29.30 -8.22
C LYS A 565 19.17 30.60 -8.12
N GLU A 566 17.87 30.46 -7.91
CA GLU A 566 16.94 31.58 -7.85
C GLU A 566 15.77 31.18 -6.94
N CYS A 567 15.26 32.13 -6.17
CA CYS A 567 14.03 31.96 -5.41
C CYS A 567 13.10 33.15 -5.61
N GLY A 568 11.81 32.93 -5.40
CA GLY A 568 10.81 33.96 -5.55
C GLY A 568 9.59 33.75 -4.66
N VAL A 569 8.94 34.87 -4.38
CA VAL A 569 7.74 34.94 -3.56
C VAL A 569 6.74 35.85 -4.27
N HIS A 570 5.50 35.40 -4.30
CA HIS A 570 4.36 36.23 -4.70
C HIS A 570 3.33 36.27 -3.58
N PRO A 571 3.10 37.43 -2.92
CA PRO A 571 1.99 37.57 -1.99
C PRO A 571 0.68 37.56 -2.77
N LEU A 572 -0.22 36.62 -2.44
CA LEU A 572 -1.56 36.57 -3.05
C LEU A 572 -2.47 37.55 -2.33
N CYS A 573 -2.95 38.58 -3.02
CA CYS A 573 -3.77 39.63 -2.44
C CYS A 573 -5.26 39.43 -2.76
N VAL A 574 -6.16 39.84 -1.86
CA VAL A 574 -7.63 39.68 -2.05
C VAL A 574 -8.11 40.27 -3.40
N SER A 575 -7.47 41.32 -3.89
CA SER A 575 -7.79 41.94 -5.19
C SER A 575 -7.55 41.02 -6.40
N GLU A 576 -6.60 40.08 -6.30
CA GLU A 576 -6.28 39.13 -7.38
C GLU A 576 -7.35 38.02 -7.50
N LEU A 577 -8.22 37.87 -6.50
CA LEU A 577 -9.34 36.94 -6.58
C LEU A 577 -10.40 37.38 -7.60
N ASP A 578 -10.59 38.70 -7.79
CA ASP A 578 -11.60 39.23 -8.70
C ASP A 578 -11.18 39.03 -10.19
N SER A 579 -9.89 38.85 -10.47
CA SER A 579 -9.37 38.52 -11.81
C SER A 579 -9.45 37.04 -12.17
N PHE A 580 -9.84 36.17 -11.24
CA PHE A 580 -9.91 34.72 -11.47
C PHE A 580 -11.16 34.35 -12.30
N PRO A 581 -11.01 33.74 -13.49
CA PRO A 581 -12.15 33.41 -14.36
C PRO A 581 -13.18 32.49 -13.70
N GLY A 582 -12.72 31.61 -12.80
CA GLY A 582 -13.56 30.70 -12.02
C GLY A 582 -14.21 31.34 -10.80
N TYR A 583 -13.92 32.60 -10.46
CA TYR A 583 -14.34 33.24 -9.21
C TYR A 583 -15.84 33.31 -9.08
N ASN A 584 -16.52 33.75 -10.15
CA ASN A 584 -17.98 33.85 -10.16
C ASN A 584 -18.63 32.47 -10.13
N LYS A 585 -18.07 31.48 -10.84
CA LYS A 585 -18.57 30.09 -10.82
C LYS A 585 -18.40 29.43 -9.45
N LEU A 586 -17.24 29.64 -8.81
CA LEU A 586 -16.95 29.13 -7.47
C LEU A 586 -17.86 29.79 -6.43
N CYS A 587 -18.10 31.10 -6.54
CA CYS A 587 -19.08 31.81 -5.72
C CYS A 587 -20.51 31.28 -5.94
N SER A 588 -20.90 30.97 -7.19
CA SER A 588 -22.23 30.45 -7.53
C SER A 588 -22.47 28.98 -7.17
N GLU A 589 -21.46 28.11 -7.26
CA GLU A 589 -21.58 26.73 -6.75
C GLU A 589 -21.77 26.69 -5.22
N LEU A 590 -21.36 27.76 -4.55
CA LEU A 590 -21.55 27.99 -3.11
C LEU A 590 -22.81 28.83 -2.82
N GLU A 591 -23.65 29.17 -3.80
CA GLU A 591 -24.91 29.95 -3.66
C GLU A 591 -26.05 29.18 -2.96
N ALA A 592 -25.73 28.43 -1.92
CA ALA A 592 -26.61 28.32 -0.76
C ALA A 592 -26.10 29.27 0.34
N SER A 593 -26.37 30.58 0.13
CA SER A 593 -26.37 31.71 1.08
C SER A 593 -25.22 32.75 1.07
N LYS A 594 -25.58 34.01 0.73
CA LYS A 594 -25.08 35.29 1.27
C LYS A 594 -23.57 35.65 1.20
N LEU A 595 -22.76 35.04 0.34
CA LEU A 595 -21.30 35.10 0.51
C LEU A 595 -20.52 36.24 -0.16
N LYS A 596 -21.00 37.04 -1.13
CA LYS A 596 -20.10 38.04 -1.79
C LYS A 596 -19.66 39.19 -0.86
N SER A 597 -20.58 39.74 -0.06
CA SER A 597 -20.26 40.76 0.96
C SER A 597 -19.67 40.15 2.24
N GLU A 598 -20.14 38.96 2.63
CA GLU A 598 -19.61 38.25 3.81
C GLU A 598 -18.21 37.67 3.57
N PHE A 599 -17.84 37.30 2.35
CA PHE A 599 -16.49 36.83 2.00
C PHE A 599 -15.48 37.95 2.13
N ARG A 600 -15.73 39.14 1.56
CA ARG A 600 -14.85 40.30 1.76
C ARG A 600 -14.76 40.66 3.25
N ARG A 601 -15.88 40.57 3.98
CA ARG A 601 -15.91 40.74 5.43
C ARG A 601 -15.08 39.66 6.14
N ASN A 602 -15.22 38.39 5.80
CA ASN A 602 -14.57 37.25 6.45
C ASN A 602 -13.07 37.21 6.12
N ALA A 603 -12.66 37.47 4.88
CA ALA A 603 -11.28 37.69 4.48
C ALA A 603 -10.66 38.85 5.27
N SER A 604 -11.36 39.99 5.35
CA SER A 604 -10.91 41.16 6.13
C SER A 604 -10.85 40.86 7.64
N LEU A 605 -11.81 40.12 8.20
CA LEU A 605 -11.84 39.71 9.61
C LEU A 605 -10.72 38.70 9.94
N MET A 606 -10.42 37.79 9.01
CA MET A 606 -9.34 36.80 9.11
C MET A 606 -7.97 37.48 9.06
N VAL A 607 -7.79 38.47 8.18
CA VAL A 607 -6.61 39.35 8.13
C VAL A 607 -6.49 40.19 9.41
N MET A 608 -7.60 40.60 10.02
CA MET A 608 -7.61 41.33 11.30
C MET A 608 -7.48 40.43 12.55
N GLY A 609 -7.31 39.11 12.41
CA GLY A 609 -7.07 38.20 13.53
C GLY A 609 -8.23 38.05 14.53
N LYS A 610 -9.47 38.42 14.14
CA LYS A 610 -10.65 38.29 15.00
C LYS A 610 -11.20 36.85 14.95
N ARG A 611 -11.53 36.25 16.11
CA ARG A 611 -12.17 34.93 16.18
C ARG A 611 -13.55 34.97 15.53
N PHE A 612 -13.84 33.98 14.67
CA PHE A 612 -15.17 33.74 14.15
C PHE A 612 -16.10 33.23 15.27
N ASN A 613 -17.29 33.83 15.42
CA ASN A 613 -18.37 33.22 16.19
C ASN A 613 -19.03 32.14 15.31
N SER A 614 -18.61 30.89 15.44
CA SER A 614 -19.17 29.75 14.70
C SER A 614 -20.56 29.31 15.17
N LYS A 615 -21.25 30.11 16.01
CA LYS A 615 -22.53 29.71 16.63
C LYS A 615 -23.77 29.83 15.73
N GLU A 616 -23.66 30.35 14.50
CA GLU A 616 -24.82 30.43 13.58
C GLU A 616 -24.78 29.46 12.39
N PHE A 617 -23.75 28.63 12.25
CA PHE A 617 -23.64 27.70 11.11
C PHE A 617 -23.91 26.25 11.52
N ILE A 618 -25.16 25.95 11.90
CA ILE A 618 -25.66 24.56 11.88
C ILE A 618 -26.08 24.26 10.44
N PHE A 619 -25.14 23.77 9.64
CA PHE A 619 -25.50 23.09 8.39
C PHE A 619 -26.15 21.75 8.78
N ARG A 620 -27.48 21.67 8.65
CA ARG A 620 -28.17 20.38 8.54
C ARG A 620 -27.74 19.75 7.22
N THR A 621 -26.86 18.77 7.28
CA THR A 621 -26.64 17.83 6.17
C THR A 621 -27.94 17.04 5.92
N PRO A 622 -28.31 16.74 4.66
CA PRO A 622 -29.25 15.66 4.38
C PRO A 622 -28.62 14.38 4.92
N ARG A 623 -29.39 13.59 5.68
CA ARG A 623 -28.99 12.25 6.12
C ARG A 623 -28.63 11.41 4.89
N GLN A 624 -27.34 11.24 4.61
CA GLN A 624 -26.88 10.04 3.92
C GLN A 624 -26.85 8.92 4.96
N THR A 625 -27.89 8.11 4.91
CA THR A 625 -27.98 6.84 5.64
C THR A 625 -26.91 5.88 5.11
N GLY A 626 -26.08 5.39 6.02
CA GLY A 626 -25.54 4.04 5.96
C GLY A 626 -24.20 3.84 5.27
N ILE A 627 -23.10 4.15 5.98
CA ILE A 627 -21.87 3.35 5.86
C ILE A 627 -21.37 3.05 7.27
N ARG A 628 -21.50 1.77 7.65
CA ARG A 628 -20.96 1.19 8.88
C ARG A 628 -19.44 1.30 8.83
N LYS A 629 -18.84 1.95 9.84
CA LYS A 629 -17.43 1.79 10.18
C LYS A 629 -17.22 0.35 10.63
N TYR A 630 -16.45 -0.42 9.85
CA TYR A 630 -15.79 -1.61 10.36
C TYR A 630 -14.59 -1.15 11.18
N THR A 631 -14.68 -1.37 12.49
CA THR A 631 -13.52 -1.44 13.39
C THR A 631 -12.93 -2.84 13.30
N THR A 632 -11.69 -2.91 12.82
CA THR A 632 -10.58 -3.70 13.38
C THR A 632 -9.30 -3.11 12.83
#